data_AF-A0AAW6WV28-F1
#
_entry.id   AF-A0AAW6WV28-F1
#
_cell.length_a   1.000
_cell.length_b   1.000
_cell.length_c   1.000
_cell.angle_alpha   90.00
_cell.angle_beta   90.00
_cell.angle_gamma   90.00
#
_symmetry.space_group_name_H-M   'P 1'
#
loop_
_entity.id
_entity.type
_entity.pdbx_description
1 polymer ?
#
loop_
_entity_poly.entity_id
_entity_poly.type
_entity_poly.pdbx_seq_one_letter_code
_entity_poly.pdbx_strand_id
1 'polypeptide(L)' 'MWNGRPYYVAGLVQAVGAFIPLPGGVLVRDNGKIIGAVGVTGDSPDNDEVVAVEGIKLVGLTPDTGV' A
#
# COMPACT_ATOMS: atom_id res chain seq x y z
N MET A 1 -11.01 -2.01 4.64
CA MET A 1 -10.38 -2.62 3.45
C MET A 1 -11.43 -3.44 2.68
N TRP A 2 -11.60 -3.19 1.38
CA TRP A 2 -12.42 -3.94 0.38
C TRP A 2 -13.95 -4.06 0.52
N ASN A 3 -14.58 -3.41 1.49
CA ASN A 3 -16.00 -3.59 1.88
C ASN A 3 -17.08 -3.17 0.83
N GLY A 4 -16.78 -3.14 -0.46
CA GLY A 4 -17.77 -2.86 -1.51
C GLY A 4 -17.42 -3.33 -2.93
N ARG A 5 -16.36 -4.15 -3.13
CA ARG A 5 -15.93 -4.56 -4.49
C ARG A 5 -15.48 -6.04 -4.53
N PRO A 6 -16.42 -7.00 -4.47
CA PRO A 6 -16.11 -8.43 -4.32
C PRO A 6 -15.30 -9.02 -5.49
N TYR A 7 -15.37 -8.43 -6.68
CA TYR A 7 -14.63 -8.91 -7.86
C TYR A 7 -13.26 -8.24 -8.06
N TYR A 8 -12.89 -7.25 -7.24
CA TYR A 8 -11.68 -6.45 -7.47
C TYR A 8 -10.40 -7.29 -7.37
N VAL A 9 -10.28 -8.10 -6.31
CA VAL A 9 -9.10 -8.96 -6.09
C VAL A 9 -9.01 -10.04 -7.18
N ALA A 10 -10.14 -10.66 -7.54
CA ALA A 10 -10.18 -11.67 -8.61
C ALA A 10 -9.76 -11.07 -9.97
N GLY A 11 -10.26 -9.87 -10.30
CA GLY A 11 -9.86 -9.15 -11.51
C GLY A 11 -8.39 -8.77 -11.51
N LEU A 12 -7.85 -8.36 -10.36
CA LEU A 12 -6.43 -8.04 -10.23
C LEU A 12 -5.56 -9.28 -10.47
N VAL A 13 -5.90 -10.41 -9.85
CA VAL A 13 -5.17 -11.68 -10.03
C VAL A 13 -5.15 -12.11 -11.50
N GLN A 14 -6.25 -11.91 -12.24
CA GLN A 14 -6.25 -12.18 -13.68
C GLN A 14 -5.37 -11.20 -14.47
N ALA A 15 -5.32 -9.93 -14.07
CA ALA A 15 -4.56 -8.90 -14.78
C ALA A 15 -3.05 -8.99 -14.54
N VAL A 16 -2.63 -9.29 -13.30
CA VAL A 16 -1.23 -9.19 -12.86
C VAL A 16 -0.62 -10.52 -12.40
N GLY A 17 -1.39 -11.60 -12.38
CA GLY A 17 -0.94 -12.90 -11.89
C GLY A 17 -1.10 -13.06 -10.37
N ALA A 18 -0.22 -13.83 -9.75
CA ALA A 18 -0.30 -14.12 -8.32
C ALA A 18 -0.21 -12.83 -7.49
N PHE A 19 -1.32 -12.46 -6.84
CA PHE A 19 -1.46 -11.25 -6.05
C PHE A 19 -2.20 -11.57 -4.75
N ILE A 20 -1.64 -11.16 -3.62
CA ILE A 20 -2.28 -11.27 -2.30
C ILE A 20 -2.33 -9.87 -1.70
N PRO A 21 -3.53 -9.28 -1.51
CA PRO A 21 -3.64 -7.95 -0.91
C PRO A 21 -3.41 -8.04 0.59
N LEU A 22 -2.21 -7.68 1.03
CA LEU A 22 -1.84 -7.51 2.44
C LEU A 22 -1.36 -6.08 2.71
N PRO A 23 -1.51 -5.57 3.94
CA PRO A 23 -0.81 -4.37 4.41
C PRO A 23 0.71 -4.47 4.17
N GLY A 24 1.37 -3.33 4.00
CA GLY A 24 2.82 -3.25 3.76
C GLY A 24 3.23 -2.57 2.44
N GLY A 25 2.25 -2.27 1.57
CA GLY A 25 2.43 -1.42 0.40
C GLY A 25 1.75 -0.06 0.60
N VAL A 26 2.51 1.02 0.59
CA VAL A 26 2.03 2.39 0.88
C VAL A 26 2.29 3.31 -0.31
N LEU A 27 1.27 4.03 -0.77
CA LEU A 27 1.43 5.05 -1.80
C LEU A 27 2.12 6.28 -1.23
N VAL A 28 3.01 6.89 -2.02
CA VAL A 28 3.74 8.11 -1.65
C VAL A 28 3.13 9.29 -2.37
N ARG A 29 2.72 10.31 -1.61
CA ARG A 29 2.19 11.56 -2.14
C ARG A 29 3.09 12.75 -1.84
N ASP A 30 3.21 13.63 -2.82
CA ASP A 30 3.74 14.97 -2.68
C ASP A 30 2.72 15.98 -3.20
N ASN A 31 2.38 16.99 -2.39
CA ASN A 31 1.39 18.01 -2.72
C ASN A 31 0.08 17.43 -3.31
N GLY A 32 -0.41 16.33 -2.71
CA GLY A 32 -1.64 15.65 -3.11
C GLY A 32 -1.52 14.73 -4.35
N LYS A 33 -0.40 14.75 -5.07
CA LYS A 33 -0.15 13.88 -6.22
C LYS A 33 0.56 12.60 -5.81
N ILE A 34 0.17 11.47 -6.37
CA ILE A 34 0.92 10.20 -6.21
C ILE A 34 2.19 10.31 -7.04
N ILE A 35 3.34 10.10 -6.39
CA ILE A 35 4.66 10.13 -7.04
C ILE A 35 5.37 8.78 -7.02
N GLY A 36 4.84 7.80 -6.27
CA GLY A 36 5.42 6.47 -6.18
C GLY A 36 4.73 5.61 -5.11
N ALA A 37 5.41 4.52 -4.73
CA ALA A 37 4.99 3.62 -3.67
C ALA A 37 6.21 3.03 -2.95
N VAL A 38 6.04 2.67 -1.68
CA VAL A 38 7.01 1.93 -0.87
C VAL A 38 6.40 0.59 -0.49
N GLY A 39 7.17 -0.49 -0.61
CA GLY A 39 6.82 -1.81 -0.09
C GLY A 39 7.84 -2.25 0.95
N VAL A 40 7.38 -2.64 2.13
CA VAL A 40 8.22 -3.21 3.19
C VAL A 40 7.82 -4.66 3.40
N THR A 41 8.80 -5.51 3.68
CA THR A 41 8.58 -6.90 4.07
C THR A 41 9.65 -7.30 5.07
N GLY A 42 9.27 -8.06 6.10
CA GLY A 42 10.22 -8.60 7.07
C GLY A 42 9.60 -8.98 8.41
N ASP A 43 8.37 -8.55 8.69
CA ASP A 43 7.64 -8.87 9.91
C ASP A 43 6.15 -9.14 9.59
N SER A 44 5.24 -8.94 10.56
CA SER A 44 3.81 -8.91 10.31
C SER A 44 3.43 -7.78 9.35
N PRO A 45 2.41 -7.97 8.48
CA PRO A 45 1.97 -6.95 7.52
C PRO A 45 1.66 -5.59 8.15
N ASP A 46 1.10 -5.58 9.35
CA ASP A 46 0.79 -4.35 10.08
C ASP A 46 2.08 -3.60 10.50
N ASN A 47 3.10 -4.32 10.96
CA ASN A 47 4.39 -3.72 11.30
C ASN A 47 5.13 -3.22 10.06
N ASP A 48 5.07 -3.97 8.96
CA ASP A 48 5.64 -3.57 7.68
C ASP A 48 5.01 -2.26 7.16
N GLU A 49 3.67 -2.12 7.27
CA GLU A 49 2.97 -0.88 6.90
C GLU A 49 3.38 0.30 7.79
N VAL A 50 3.50 0.10 9.12
CA VAL A 50 3.93 1.16 10.05
C VAL A 50 5.31 1.68 9.69
N VAL A 51 6.27 0.79 9.40
CA VAL A 51 7.62 1.18 9.01
C VAL A 51 7.61 1.96 7.70
N ALA A 52 6.84 1.52 6.71
CA ALA A 52 6.68 2.23 5.43
C ALA A 52 6.11 3.65 5.64
N VAL A 53 5.06 3.77 6.45
CA VAL A 53 4.39 5.04 6.79
C VAL A 53 5.36 6.01 7.46
N GLU A 54 6.08 5.57 8.49
CA GLU A 54 7.01 6.43 9.23
C GLU A 54 8.21 6.83 8.36
N GLY A 55 8.73 5.92 7.54
CA GLY A 55 9.81 6.22 6.59
C GLY A 55 9.43 7.32 5.58
N ILE A 56 8.20 7.28 5.05
CA ILE A 56 7.68 8.31 4.12
C ILE A 56 7.53 9.66 4.84
N LYS A 57 7.02 9.68 6.07
CA LYS A 57 6.88 10.92 6.87
C LYS A 57 8.22 11.56 7.17
N LEU A 58 9.25 10.77 7.48
CA LEU A 58 10.60 11.25 7.82
C LEU A 58 11.25 12.08 6.70
N VAL A 59 10.88 11.83 5.44
CA VAL A 59 11.36 12.60 4.28
C VAL A 59 10.43 13.74 3.88
N GLY A 60 9.43 14.06 4.71
CA GLY A 60 8.49 15.17 4.48
C GLY A 60 7.40 14.87 3.45
N LEU A 61 7.18 13.61 3.12
CA LEU A 61 6.15 13.16 2.16
C LEU A 61 4.91 12.65 2.89
N THR A 62 3.81 12.51 2.15
CA THR A 62 2.53 12.04 2.70
C THR A 62 2.31 10.57 2.35
N PRO A 63 2.21 9.66 3.33
CA PRO A 63 1.82 8.27 3.09
C PRO A 63 0.31 8.15 2.86
N ASP A 64 -0.08 7.23 1.99
CA ASP A 64 -1.47 6.85 1.72
C ASP A 64 -1.60 5.32 1.72
N THR A 65 -2.32 4.80 2.71
CA THR A 65 -2.54 3.36 2.94
C THR A 65 -3.86 2.86 2.30
N GLY A 66 -4.54 3.69 1.51
CA GLY A 66 -5.72 3.28 0.74
C GLY A 66 -6.98 2.99 1.57
N VAL A 67 -7.07 3.53 2.78
CA VAL A 67 -8.27 3.51 3.65
C VAL A 67 -9.30 4.57 3.30
#